data_AF-A0A1G9ZF22-F1
#
_entry.id   AF-A0A1G9ZF22-F1
#
_cell.length_a   1.000
_cell.length_b   1.000
_cell.length_c   1.000
_cell.angle_alpha   90.00
_cell.angle_beta   90.00
_cell.angle_gamma   90.00
#
_symmetry.space_group_name_H-M   'P 1'
#
loop_
_entity.id
_entity.type
_entity.pdbx_description
1 polymer ?
#
loop_
_entity_poly.entity_id
_entity_poly.type
_entity_poly.pdbx_seq_one_letter_code
_entity_poly.pdbx_strand_id
1 'polypeptide(L)'
;MSRDDYDEKLSAGREEIASILSGVAEGIRTGAVRLGDSPDAVTVDTPDELTLEIELETEDDEMSLELELEWTVSSEAPPVSSLDVTPEGEDEEVAYLGATDGAQSLARFEVYRARDAEWRWRLRHRNGNIIASSGEGYTRKHNALKGLRSVIANSADAAM
;
A
#
# COMPACT_ATOMS: atom_id res chain seq x y z
N MET A 1 -13.26 13.40 -2.71
CA MET A 1 -12.31 14.53 -2.87
C MET A 1 -11.00 13.89 -3.26
N SER A 2 -10.41 14.27 -4.40
CA SER A 2 -9.14 13.70 -4.86
C SER A 2 -8.13 13.75 -3.72
N ARG A 3 -7.56 12.60 -3.38
CA ARG A 3 -6.37 12.55 -2.56
C ARG A 3 -5.25 12.94 -3.51
N ASP A 4 -4.94 14.23 -3.57
CA ASP A 4 -3.91 14.76 -4.47
C ASP A 4 -2.60 14.00 -4.21
N ASP A 5 -2.06 13.34 -5.25
CA ASP A 5 -0.75 12.73 -5.20
C ASP A 5 0.29 13.84 -4.92
N TYR A 6 0.97 13.74 -3.78
CA TYR A 6 2.02 14.67 -3.37
C TYR A 6 3.39 14.06 -3.71
N ASP A 7 4.07 14.61 -4.71
CA ASP A 7 5.45 14.27 -5.08
C ASP A 7 6.33 15.52 -4.95
N GLU A 8 7.23 15.52 -3.97
CA GLU A 8 8.23 16.59 -3.80
C GLU A 8 9.62 15.97 -3.74
N LYS A 9 10.48 16.33 -4.71
CA LYS A 9 11.90 15.95 -4.72
C LYS A 9 12.76 17.11 -4.22
N LEU A 10 13.47 16.90 -3.12
CA LEU A 10 14.38 17.87 -2.53
C LEU A 10 15.84 17.41 -2.65
N SER A 11 16.73 18.32 -3.06
CA SER A 11 18.18 18.16 -3.00
C SER A 11 18.77 19.19 -2.03
N ALA A 12 19.18 18.74 -0.85
CA ALA A 12 19.66 19.62 0.22
C ALA A 12 20.87 19.04 0.97
N GLY A 13 21.47 19.84 1.85
CA GLY A 13 22.56 19.39 2.71
C GLY A 13 22.12 18.37 3.77
N ARG A 14 23.07 17.60 4.31
CA ARG A 14 22.79 16.53 5.29
C ARG A 14 21.98 16.99 6.52
N GLU A 15 22.22 18.21 7.01
CA GLU A 15 21.54 18.75 8.20
C GLU A 15 20.08 19.12 7.91
N GLU A 16 19.81 19.59 6.70
CA GLU A 16 18.47 19.95 6.24
C GLU A 16 17.63 18.69 6.02
N ILE A 17 18.18 17.69 5.33
CA ILE A 17 17.55 16.37 5.18
C ILE A 17 17.28 15.72 6.54
N ALA A 18 18.24 15.78 7.48
CA ALA A 18 18.05 15.25 8.83
C ALA A 18 16.94 15.99 9.61
N SER A 19 16.80 17.29 9.41
CA SER A 19 15.74 18.08 10.03
C SER A 19 14.36 17.67 9.52
N ILE A 20 14.23 17.44 8.20
CA ILE A 20 12.99 16.96 7.58
C ILE A 20 12.62 15.58 8.10
N LEU A 21 13.56 14.62 8.08
CA LEU A 21 13.32 13.27 8.60
C LEU A 21 12.96 13.28 10.10
N SER A 22 13.54 14.20 10.87
CA SER A 22 13.17 14.38 12.29
C SER A 22 11.73 14.88 12.44
N GLY A 23 11.29 15.79 11.57
CA GLY A 23 9.91 16.26 11.51
C GLY A 23 8.93 15.13 11.15
N VAL A 24 9.27 14.29 10.18
CA VAL A 24 8.47 13.10 9.83
C VAL A 24 8.41 12.13 11.01
N ALA A 25 9.54 11.85 11.67
CA ALA A 25 9.58 10.96 12.83
C ALA A 25 8.75 11.48 14.00
N GLU A 26 8.74 12.79 14.24
CA GLU A 26 7.89 13.41 15.25
C GLU A 26 6.40 13.38 14.87
N GLY A 27 6.10 13.60 13.59
CA GLY A 27 4.75 13.48 13.06
C GLY A 27 4.17 12.08 13.28
N ILE A 28 4.95 11.04 12.99
CA ILE A 28 4.57 9.64 13.25
C ILE A 28 4.30 9.42 14.74
N ARG A 29 5.15 9.92 15.64
CA ARG A 29 4.96 9.77 17.10
C ARG A 29 3.71 10.48 17.61
N THR A 30 3.34 11.59 16.98
CA THR A 30 2.20 12.43 17.38
C THR A 30 0.91 12.04 16.67
N GLY A 31 0.97 11.11 15.71
CA GLY A 31 -0.18 10.64 14.94
C GLY A 31 -0.52 11.48 13.71
N ALA A 32 0.31 12.48 13.36
CA ALA A 32 0.09 13.33 12.19
C ALA A 32 1.42 13.86 11.61
N VAL A 33 1.72 13.47 10.37
CA VAL A 33 2.90 13.95 9.64
C VAL A 33 2.55 15.18 8.81
N ARG A 34 3.35 16.24 8.93
CA ARG A 34 3.26 17.43 8.07
C ARG A 34 4.26 17.32 6.91
N LEU A 35 3.75 17.41 5.69
CA LEU A 35 4.52 17.40 4.45
C LEU A 35 4.63 18.83 3.92
N GLY A 36 5.87 19.29 3.70
CA GLY A 36 6.21 20.65 3.27
C GLY A 36 6.33 21.67 4.41
N ASP A 37 7.13 22.70 4.18
CA ASP A 37 7.31 23.86 5.10
C ASP A 37 6.47 25.09 4.66
N SER A 38 5.86 25.02 3.49
CA SER A 38 5.06 26.09 2.89
C SER A 38 3.70 26.29 3.59
N PRO A 39 3.03 27.45 3.37
CA PRO A 39 1.65 27.64 3.84
C PRO A 39 0.66 26.60 3.29
N ASP A 40 0.99 25.97 2.16
CA ASP A 40 0.22 24.89 1.53
C ASP A 40 0.62 23.49 2.01
N ALA A 41 1.31 23.39 3.15
CA ALA A 41 1.73 22.11 3.73
C ALA A 41 0.53 21.20 4.01
N VAL A 42 0.68 19.92 3.67
CA VAL A 42 -0.35 18.90 3.85
C VAL A 42 -0.11 18.15 5.15
N THR A 43 -1.14 17.98 5.96
CA THR A 43 -1.08 17.12 7.16
C THR A 43 -1.73 15.78 6.85
N VAL A 44 -1.04 14.69 7.20
CA VAL A 44 -1.49 13.32 6.99
C VAL A 44 -1.56 12.60 8.32
N ASP A 45 -2.75 12.13 8.70
CA ASP A 45 -2.94 11.31 9.91
C ASP A 45 -2.27 9.95 9.76
N THR A 46 -1.50 9.55 10.78
CA THR A 46 -0.79 8.27 10.84
C THR A 46 -1.40 7.40 11.94
N PRO A 47 -1.85 6.18 11.63
CA PRO A 47 -2.36 5.24 12.63
C PRO A 47 -1.23 4.68 13.51
N ASP A 48 -1.61 3.97 14.58
CA ASP A 48 -0.67 3.33 15.50
C ASP A 48 0.15 2.18 14.85
N GLU A 49 -0.35 1.62 13.73
CA GLU A 49 0.32 0.56 12.98
C GLU A 49 0.71 1.02 11.57
N LEU A 50 2.00 0.93 11.26
CA LEU A 50 2.60 1.40 10.03
C LEU A 50 3.57 0.33 9.48
N THR A 51 3.69 0.20 8.16
CA THR A 51 4.69 -0.64 7.51
C THR A 51 5.76 0.24 6.87
N LEU A 52 7.02 0.06 7.24
CA LEU A 52 8.17 0.76 6.66
C LEU A 52 8.99 -0.20 5.78
N GLU A 53 9.12 0.12 4.50
CA GLU A 53 10.04 -0.54 3.57
C GLU A 53 11.29 0.36 3.41
N ILE A 54 12.49 -0.22 3.51
CA ILE A 54 13.77 0.48 3.36
C ILE A 54 14.58 -0.25 2.29
N GLU A 55 14.99 0.47 1.26
CA GLU A 55 15.72 -0.09 0.12
C GLU A 55 17.00 0.71 -0.12
N LEU A 56 18.14 0.01 -0.17
CA LEU A 56 19.45 0.59 -0.50
C LEU A 56 19.92 -0.01 -1.81
N GLU A 57 20.14 0.83 -2.81
CA GLU A 57 20.68 0.43 -4.09
C GLU A 57 22.01 1.13 -4.37
N THR A 58 22.88 0.44 -5.10
CA THR A 58 24.15 0.99 -5.57
C THR A 58 24.28 0.61 -7.04
N GLU A 59 24.39 1.61 -7.90
CA GLU A 59 24.55 1.46 -9.34
C GLU A 59 25.67 2.40 -9.81
N ASP A 60 26.72 1.83 -10.39
CA ASP A 60 27.96 2.53 -10.76
C ASP A 60 28.55 3.37 -9.59
N ASP A 61 28.47 4.70 -9.71
CA ASP A 61 28.94 5.68 -8.72
C ASP A 61 27.79 6.33 -7.90
N GLU A 62 26.56 5.85 -8.09
CA GLU A 62 25.36 6.36 -7.41
C GLU A 62 24.90 5.40 -6.31
N MET A 63 24.51 5.97 -5.18
CA MET A 63 23.87 5.27 -4.06
C MET A 63 22.51 5.91 -3.80
N SER A 64 21.46 5.09 -3.79
CA SER A 64 20.10 5.50 -3.49
C SER A 64 19.60 4.77 -2.24
N LEU A 65 18.99 5.51 -1.31
CA LEU A 65 18.30 4.97 -0.15
C LEU A 65 16.84 5.45 -0.23
N GLU A 66 15.92 4.51 -0.39
CA GLU A 66 14.48 4.76 -0.42
C GLU A 66 13.86 4.33 0.91
N LEU A 67 12.96 5.18 1.43
CA LEU A 67 12.15 4.89 2.60
C LEU A 67 10.68 5.06 2.18
N GLU A 68 9.92 3.98 2.25
CA GLU A 68 8.51 3.97 1.87
C GLU A 68 7.67 3.55 3.08
N LEU A 69 6.69 4.38 3.44
CA LEU A 69 5.79 4.14 4.56
C LEU A 69 4.37 3.88 4.03
N GLU A 70 3.79 2.72 4.37
CA GLU A 70 2.46 2.30 3.93
C GLU A 70 1.57 1.99 5.14
N TRP A 71 0.30 2.43 5.08
CA TRP A 71 -0.72 2.09 6.06
C TRP A 71 -2.12 2.09 5.45
N THR A 72 -3.03 1.39 6.13
CA THR A 72 -4.44 1.36 5.76
C THR A 72 -5.18 2.52 6.40
N VAL A 73 -5.99 3.22 5.61
CA VAL A 73 -6.88 4.27 6.13
C VAL A 73 -8.25 3.63 6.32
N SER A 74 -8.49 3.05 7.50
CA SER A 74 -9.84 2.59 7.86
C SER A 74 -10.72 3.81 8.10
N SER A 75 -11.52 4.16 7.09
CA SER A 75 -12.65 5.06 7.27
C SER A 75 -13.76 4.29 7.97
N GLU A 76 -13.66 4.11 9.28
CA GLU A 76 -14.75 3.55 10.07
C GLU A 76 -15.03 4.45 11.28
N ALA A 77 -16.12 5.22 11.17
CA ALA A 77 -16.76 5.83 12.33
C ALA A 77 -17.16 4.70 13.30
N PRO A 78 -17.00 4.87 14.62
CA PRO A 78 -17.32 3.81 15.56
C PRO A 78 -18.79 3.42 15.40
N PRO A 79 -19.14 2.12 15.34
CA PRO A 79 -20.53 1.74 15.46
C PRO A 79 -20.98 2.20 16.85
N VAL A 80 -21.94 3.14 16.88
CA VAL A 80 -22.61 3.53 18.11
C VAL A 80 -23.20 2.26 18.74
N SER A 81 -22.57 1.85 19.84
CA SER A 81 -23.12 0.89 20.77
C SER A 81 -24.51 1.38 21.19
N SER A 82 -25.54 0.71 20.71
CA SER A 82 -26.85 0.73 21.31
C SER A 82 -27.18 -0.70 21.72
N LEU A 83 -26.77 -1.00 22.95
CA LEU A 83 -27.43 -1.97 23.81
C LEU A 83 -28.93 -1.63 23.85
N ASP A 84 -29.79 -2.53 23.36
CA ASP A 84 -30.91 -3.11 24.11
C ASP A 84 -31.72 -4.06 23.21
N VAL A 85 -31.74 -5.34 23.55
CA VAL A 85 -32.93 -6.23 23.61
C VAL A 85 -32.41 -7.64 23.92
N THR A 86 -32.66 -8.07 25.16
CA THR A 86 -32.52 -9.44 25.68
C THR A 86 -33.89 -10.17 25.59
N PRO A 87 -33.93 -11.51 25.74
CA PRO A 87 -34.29 -12.45 24.66
C PRO A 87 -35.57 -13.25 24.97
N GLU A 88 -36.11 -14.00 23.98
CA GLU A 88 -36.89 -15.21 24.25
C GLU A 88 -37.05 -16.05 22.96
N GLY A 89 -36.65 -17.32 23.01
CA GLY A 89 -36.81 -18.29 21.92
C GLY A 89 -35.57 -19.16 21.71
N GLU A 90 -35.47 -20.22 22.51
CA GLU A 90 -34.53 -21.35 22.39
C GLU A 90 -34.60 -21.94 20.96
N ASP A 91 -33.48 -22.11 20.26
CA ASP A 91 -32.87 -23.42 19.99
C ASP A 91 -31.44 -23.26 19.41
N GLU A 92 -30.56 -24.19 19.77
CA GLU A 92 -29.10 -24.20 19.65
C GLU A 92 -28.45 -24.18 18.24
N GLU A 93 -27.31 -23.47 18.18
CA GLU A 93 -26.01 -23.82 17.58
C GLU A 93 -25.86 -24.01 16.05
N VAL A 94 -25.32 -22.98 15.36
CA VAL A 94 -23.89 -22.92 14.95
C VAL A 94 -23.51 -21.52 14.47
N ALA A 95 -22.52 -20.94 15.14
CA ALA A 95 -21.80 -19.76 14.68
C ALA A 95 -20.78 -20.18 13.60
N TYR A 96 -20.81 -19.53 12.42
CA TYR A 96 -19.60 -19.15 11.69
C TYR A 96 -19.93 -18.01 10.71
N LEU A 97 -19.57 -16.81 11.15
CA LEU A 97 -18.98 -15.69 10.40
C LEU A 97 -19.44 -15.48 8.95
N GLY A 98 -20.20 -14.40 8.77
CA GLY A 98 -19.83 -13.33 7.85
C GLY A 98 -19.89 -13.66 6.37
N ALA A 99 -21.06 -13.42 5.79
CA ALA A 99 -21.13 -13.06 4.38
C ALA A 99 -20.35 -11.75 4.16
N THR A 100 -19.16 -11.85 3.59
CA THR A 100 -18.66 -10.84 2.66
C THR A 100 -18.34 -11.53 1.34
N ASP A 101 -18.82 -10.89 0.29
CA ASP A 101 -18.99 -11.38 -1.06
C ASP A 101 -17.69 -11.96 -1.64
N GLY A 102 -17.72 -13.27 -1.88
CA GLY A 102 -16.64 -14.02 -2.50
C GLY A 102 -16.54 -13.71 -3.98
N ALA A 103 -15.88 -12.61 -4.33
CA ALA A 103 -15.21 -12.50 -5.61
C ALA A 103 -14.07 -13.53 -5.63
N GLN A 104 -14.40 -14.78 -5.93
CA GLN A 104 -13.40 -15.83 -6.11
C GLN A 104 -12.51 -15.43 -7.29
N SER A 105 -11.35 -14.85 -7.01
CA SER A 105 -10.34 -14.50 -8.00
C SER A 105 -10.03 -15.72 -8.87
N LEU A 106 -10.56 -15.75 -10.09
CA LEU A 106 -10.38 -16.85 -11.04
C LEU A 106 -8.96 -16.89 -11.64
N ALA A 107 -8.10 -15.94 -11.26
CA ALA A 107 -6.75 -15.77 -11.75
C ALA A 107 -5.78 -15.42 -10.60
N ARG A 108 -4.51 -15.80 -10.77
CA ARG A 108 -3.43 -15.58 -9.80
C ARG A 108 -2.28 -14.81 -10.44
N PHE A 109 -1.72 -13.85 -9.72
CA PHE A 109 -0.49 -13.18 -10.11
C PHE A 109 0.74 -14.04 -9.80
N GLU A 110 1.63 -14.16 -10.76
CA GLU A 110 2.90 -14.87 -10.68
C GLU A 110 4.05 -13.91 -11.03
N VAL A 111 4.99 -13.72 -10.11
CA VAL A 111 6.25 -13.01 -10.37
C VAL A 111 7.33 -14.05 -10.69
N TYR A 112 7.98 -13.91 -11.84
CA TYR A 112 8.97 -14.86 -12.32
C TYR A 112 10.16 -14.13 -12.96
N ARG A 113 11.31 -14.82 -13.00
CA ARG A 113 12.48 -14.36 -13.74
C ARG A 113 12.39 -14.89 -15.17
N ALA A 114 12.38 -13.98 -16.15
CA ALA A 114 12.36 -14.27 -17.56
C ALA A 114 13.76 -14.66 -18.09
N ARG A 115 13.81 -15.09 -19.37
CA ARG A 115 15.03 -15.65 -19.99
C ARG A 115 16.13 -14.62 -20.23
N ASP A 116 15.75 -13.35 -20.30
CA ASP A 116 16.59 -12.16 -20.38
C ASP A 116 17.16 -11.75 -19.01
N ALA A 117 16.98 -12.58 -17.98
CA ALA A 117 17.38 -12.32 -16.59
C ALA A 117 16.59 -11.20 -15.90
N GLU A 118 15.57 -10.64 -16.55
CA GLU A 118 14.66 -9.65 -16.00
C GLU A 118 13.53 -10.31 -15.19
N TRP A 119 12.99 -9.59 -14.24
CA TRP A 119 11.82 -9.96 -13.46
C TRP A 119 10.57 -9.41 -14.11
N ARG A 120 9.55 -10.25 -14.25
CA ARG A 120 8.23 -9.85 -14.77
C ARG A 120 7.14 -10.50 -13.93
N TRP A 121 5.98 -9.86 -13.91
CA TRP A 121 4.77 -10.44 -13.34
C TRP A 121 3.77 -10.78 -14.44
N ARG A 122 2.91 -11.76 -14.21
CA ARG A 122 1.78 -12.10 -15.08
C ARG A 122 0.58 -12.54 -14.26
N LEU A 123 -0.62 -12.27 -14.77
CA LEU A 123 -1.88 -12.77 -14.24
C LEU A 123 -2.30 -14.01 -15.03
N ARG A 124 -2.33 -15.17 -14.36
CA ARG A 124 -2.70 -16.44 -14.97
C ARG A 124 -4.08 -16.87 -14.50
N HIS A 125 -5.00 -17.06 -15.43
CA HIS A 125 -6.32 -17.62 -15.16
C HIS A 125 -6.22 -19.11 -14.85
N ARG A 126 -7.20 -19.65 -14.11
CA ARG A 126 -7.29 -21.08 -13.79
C ARG A 126 -7.33 -22.00 -15.02
N ASN A 127 -7.81 -21.51 -16.16
CA ASN A 127 -7.80 -22.27 -17.43
C ASN A 127 -6.42 -22.31 -18.11
N GLY A 128 -5.40 -21.69 -17.50
CA GLY A 128 -4.03 -21.66 -18.00
C GLY A 128 -3.69 -20.44 -18.86
N ASN A 129 -4.67 -19.64 -19.27
CA ASN A 129 -4.44 -18.45 -20.10
C ASN A 129 -3.84 -17.30 -19.30
N ILE A 130 -2.94 -16.55 -19.93
CA ILE A 130 -2.43 -15.30 -19.38
C ILE A 130 -3.43 -14.20 -19.73
N ILE A 131 -3.94 -13.50 -18.71
CA ILE A 131 -4.90 -12.40 -18.87
C ILE A 131 -4.16 -11.06 -18.95
N ALA A 132 -3.10 -10.90 -18.16
CA ALA A 132 -2.28 -9.70 -18.13
C ALA A 132 -0.81 -10.05 -17.86
N SER A 133 0.10 -9.19 -18.29
CA SER A 133 1.53 -9.29 -18.02
C SER A 133 2.12 -7.91 -17.82
N SER A 134 3.21 -7.85 -17.05
CA SER A 134 4.09 -6.68 -17.04
C SER A 134 4.53 -6.36 -18.47
N GLY A 135 4.21 -5.17 -18.96
CA GLY A 135 4.69 -4.66 -20.25
C GLY A 135 6.19 -4.38 -20.25
N GLU A 136 6.78 -4.28 -19.06
CA GLU A 136 8.18 -3.91 -18.82
C GLU A 136 8.92 -5.03 -18.06
N GLY A 137 10.22 -5.15 -18.32
CA GLY A 137 11.14 -6.01 -17.58
C GLY A 137 11.81 -5.24 -16.45
N TYR A 138 11.84 -5.83 -15.25
CA TYR A 138 12.49 -5.22 -14.09
C TYR A 138 13.83 -5.88 -13.79
N THR A 139 14.84 -5.10 -13.45
CA THR A 139 16.17 -5.64 -13.08
C THR A 139 16.13 -6.41 -11.75
N ARG A 140 15.21 -6.05 -10.85
CA ARG A 140 15.07 -6.64 -9.50
C ARG A 140 13.65 -7.19 -9.26
N LYS A 141 13.55 -8.21 -8.40
CA LYS A 141 12.27 -8.87 -8.04
C LYS A 141 11.31 -7.93 -7.33
N HIS A 142 11.80 -7.08 -6.42
CA HIS A 142 10.95 -6.20 -5.63
C HIS A 142 10.29 -5.13 -6.52
N ASN A 143 11.03 -4.55 -7.48
CA ASN A 143 10.48 -3.65 -8.52
C ASN A 143 9.33 -4.28 -9.31
N ALA A 144 9.46 -5.56 -9.68
CA ALA A 144 8.36 -6.31 -10.30
C ALA A 144 7.16 -6.51 -9.35
N LEU A 145 7.40 -6.60 -8.04
CA LEU A 145 6.35 -6.70 -7.02
C LEU A 145 5.65 -5.34 -6.83
N LYS A 146 6.39 -4.23 -6.82
CA LYS A 146 5.86 -2.86 -6.72
C LYS A 146 5.00 -2.51 -7.94
N GLY A 147 5.51 -2.80 -9.15
CA GLY A 147 4.73 -2.67 -10.38
C GLY A 147 3.45 -3.54 -10.37
N LEU A 148 3.53 -4.76 -9.83
CA LEU A 148 2.37 -5.61 -9.63
C LEU A 148 1.36 -4.98 -8.64
N ARG A 149 1.81 -4.50 -7.47
CA ARG A 149 0.95 -3.86 -6.46
C ARG A 149 0.22 -2.64 -7.04
N SER A 150 0.94 -1.81 -7.80
CA SER A 150 0.37 -0.65 -8.50
C SER A 150 -0.76 -1.04 -9.46
N VAL A 151 -0.59 -2.09 -10.25
CA VAL A 151 -1.64 -2.57 -11.16
C VAL A 151 -2.84 -3.13 -10.41
N ILE A 152 -2.64 -3.82 -9.29
CA ILE A 152 -3.75 -4.32 -8.46
C ILE A 152 -4.56 -3.14 -7.90
N ALA A 153 -3.88 -2.11 -7.39
CA ALA A 153 -4.54 -0.92 -6.86
C ALA A 153 -5.35 -0.18 -7.92
N ASN A 154 -4.77 0.04 -9.11
CA ASN A 154 -5.46 0.73 -10.22
C ASN A 154 -6.58 -0.11 -10.86
N SER A 155 -6.43 -1.44 -10.91
CA SER A 155 -7.42 -2.33 -11.52
C SER A 155 -8.67 -2.53 -10.66
N ALA A 156 -8.58 -2.30 -9.35
CA ALA A 156 -9.74 -2.32 -8.46
C ALA A 156 -10.65 -1.08 -8.65
N ASP A 157 -10.07 0.04 -9.09
CA ASP A 157 -10.79 1.30 -9.35
C ASP A 157 -11.45 1.31 -10.75
N ALA A 158 -10.83 0.67 -11.74
CA ALA A 158 -11.29 0.63 -13.14
C ALA A 158 -12.59 -0.17 -13.41
N ALA A 159 -13.25 -0.68 -12.36
CA ALA A 159 -14.50 -1.43 -12.46
C ALA A 159 -15.76 -0.62 -12.05
N MET A 160 -15.63 0.68 -11.77
CA MET A 160 -16.77 1.59 -11.49
C MET A 160 -17.29 2.34 -12.71
#